data_AF-A0A140KFT8-F1
#
_entry.id   AF-A0A140KFT8-F1
#
_cell.length_a   1.000
_cell.length_b   1.000
_cell.length_c   1.000
_cell.angle_alpha   90.00
_cell.angle_beta   90.00
_cell.angle_gamma   90.00
#
_symmetry.space_group_name_H-M   'P 1'
#
loop_
_entity.id
_entity.type
_entity.pdbx_description
1 polymer ?
#
loop_
_entity_poly.entity_id
_entity_poly.type
_entity_poly.pdbx_seq_one_letter_code
_entity_poly.pdbx_strand_id
1 'polypeptide(L)' 'MTYLSFLFMVGVLVGLTAVASNPSPYFAAFGLILASISGCCLLVDFGVSFLS' A
#
# COMPACT_ATOMS: atom_id res chain seq x y z
N MET A 1 -13.81 -8.01 8.53
CA MET A 1 -12.47 -7.42 8.33
C MET A 1 -11.66 -8.13 7.25
N THR A 2 -11.74 -9.46 7.09
CA THR A 2 -10.97 -10.22 6.07
C THR A 2 -11.00 -9.65 4.64
N TYR A 3 -12.16 -9.22 4.11
CA TYR A 3 -12.22 -8.60 2.78
C TYR A 3 -11.51 -7.24 2.70
N LEU A 4 -11.53 -6.49 3.80
CA LEU A 4 -10.93 -5.16 3.90
C LEU A 4 -9.40 -5.29 3.96
N SER A 5 -8.88 -6.21 4.78
CA SER A 5 -7.45 -6.57 4.80
C SER A 5 -6.98 -7.10 3.44
N PHE A 6 -7.80 -7.89 2.73
CA PHE A 6 -7.50 -8.35 1.37
C PHE A 6 -7.40 -7.19 0.36
N LEU A 7 -8.34 -6.23 0.41
CA LEU A 7 -8.29 -5.05 -0.46
C LEU A 7 -7.02 -4.22 -0.24
N PHE A 8 -6.59 -4.05 1.01
CA PHE A 8 -5.34 -3.33 1.31
C PHE A 8 -4.10 -4.10 0.86
N MET A 9 -4.07 -5.44 0.99
CA MET A 9 -2.98 -6.28 0.44
C MET A 9 -2.86 -6.09 -1.07
N VAL A 10 -3.99 -6.09 -1.79
CA VAL A 10 -4.04 -5.81 -3.23
C VAL A 10 -3.56 -4.38 -3.51
N GLY A 11 -3.95 -3.39 -2.70
CA GLY A 11 -3.48 -2.00 -2.81
C GLY A 11 -1.96 -1.87 -2.70
N VAL A 12 -1.34 -2.58 -1.75
CA VAL A 12 0.13 -2.63 -1.60
C VAL A 12 0.78 -3.23 -2.84
N LEU A 13 0.26 -4.35 -3.34
CA LEU A 13 0.75 -5.01 -4.56
C LEU A 13 0.62 -4.10 -5.79
N VAL A 14 -0.52 -3.44 -5.98
CA VAL A 14 -0.74 -2.52 -7.11
C VAL A 14 0.20 -1.31 -7.02
N GLY A 15 0.39 -0.73 -5.83
CA GLY A 15 1.33 0.37 -5.64
C GLY A 15 2.79 -0.03 -5.93
N LEU A 16 3.23 -1.19 -5.45
CA LEU A 16 4.58 -1.70 -5.69
C LEU A 16 4.80 -2.11 -7.15
N THR A 17 3.81 -2.73 -7.81
CA THR A 17 3.90 -3.08 -9.24
C THR A 17 3.94 -1.84 -10.12
N ALA A 18 3.21 -0.78 -9.74
CA ALA A 18 3.30 0.52 -10.41
C ALA A 18 4.69 1.16 -10.25
N VAL A 19 5.39 0.95 -9.14
CA VAL A 19 6.78 1.42 -8.96
C VAL A 19 7.76 0.56 -9.75
N ALA A 20 7.58 -0.77 -9.72
CA ALA A 20 8.44 -1.73 -10.39
C ALA A 20 8.38 -1.64 -11.92
N SER A 21 7.30 -1.08 -12.50
CA SER A 21 7.15 -0.90 -13.95
C SER A 21 7.99 0.24 -14.54
N ASN A 22 8.87 0.86 -13.75
CA ASN A 22 9.74 1.98 -14.16
C ASN A 22 8.97 3.16 -14.80
N PRO A 23 7.91 3.70 -14.17
CA PRO A 23 7.31 4.95 -14.63
C PRO A 23 8.24 6.14 -14.32
N SER A 24 7.91 7.32 -14.83
CA SER A 24 8.70 8.52 -14.49
C SER A 24 8.66 8.82 -12.98
N PRO A 25 9.67 9.54 -12.43
CA PRO A 25 9.87 9.65 -10.98
C PRO A 25 8.66 10.16 -10.19
N TYR A 26 7.83 11.03 -10.78
CA TYR A 26 6.61 11.53 -10.16
C TYR A 26 5.55 10.45 -9.97
N PHE A 27 5.37 9.58 -10.96
CA PHE A 27 4.40 8.48 -10.88
C PHE A 27 4.91 7.35 -9.99
N ALA A 28 6.22 7.10 -9.95
CA ALA A 28 6.82 6.17 -9.00
C ALA A 28 6.59 6.63 -7.55
N ALA A 29 6.80 7.93 -7.26
CA ALA A 29 6.51 8.49 -5.94
C ALA A 29 5.03 8.33 -5.55
N PHE A 30 4.11 8.58 -6.49
CA PHE A 30 2.68 8.39 -6.27
C PHE A 30 2.32 6.91 -5.99
N GLY A 31 2.92 5.96 -6.72
CA GLY A 31 2.76 4.53 -6.46
C GLY A 31 3.27 4.09 -5.07
N LEU A 32 4.41 4.64 -4.63
CA LEU A 32 4.93 4.43 -3.28
C LEU A 32 4.01 4.98 -2.19
N ILE A 33 3.42 6.17 -2.39
CA ILE A 33 2.47 6.76 -1.44
C ILE A 33 1.23 5.88 -1.29
N LEU A 34 0.67 5.39 -2.40
CA LEU A 34 -0.47 4.46 -2.37
C LEU A 34 -0.15 3.14 -1.68
N ALA A 35 1.04 2.57 -1.93
CA ALA A 35 1.50 1.37 -1.26
C ALA A 35 1.68 1.59 0.26
N SER A 36 2.22 2.75 0.66
CA SER A 36 2.42 3.10 2.07
C SER A 36 1.08 3.26 2.80
N ILE A 37 0.13 4.01 2.23
CA ILE A 37 -1.20 4.20 2.84
C ILE A 37 -1.91 2.85 3.04
N SER A 38 -1.93 2.01 2.02
CA SER A 38 -2.57 0.69 2.11
C SER A 38 -1.87 -0.24 3.11
N GLY A 39 -0.55 -0.18 3.23
CA GLY A 39 0.22 -0.90 4.25
C GLY A 39 -0.07 -0.42 5.68
N CYS A 40 -0.13 0.90 5.91
CA CYS A 40 -0.48 1.49 7.19
C CYS A 40 -1.90 1.10 7.61
N CYS A 41 -2.87 1.15 6.69
CA CYS A 41 -4.24 0.73 6.99
C CYS A 41 -4.36 -0.77 7.33
N LEU A 42 -3.53 -1.63 6.73
CA LEU A 42 -3.40 -3.05 7.14
C LEU A 42 -2.91 -3.18 8.58
N LEU A 43 -1.84 -2.46 8.94
CA LEU A 43 -1.28 -2.49 10.30
C LEU A 43 -2.30 -2.04 11.35
N VAL A 44 -3.10 -1.03 11.02
CA VAL A 44 -4.21 -0.56 11.87
C VAL A 44 -5.32 -1.61 11.99
N ASP A 45 -5.67 -2.32 10.91
CA ASP A 45 -6.66 -3.42 10.93
C ASP A 45 -6.20 -4.59 11.81
N PHE A 46 -4.88 -4.85 11.87
CA PHE A 46 -4.28 -5.83 12.78
C PHE A 46 -4.13 -5.32 14.24
N GLY A 47 -4.48 -4.06 14.52
CA GLY A 47 -4.38 -3.47 15.86
C GLY A 47 -2.96 -3.03 16.24
N VAL A 48 -2.03 -2.95 15.29
CA VAL A 48 -0.63 -2.56 15.50
C VAL A 48 -0.37 -1.13 15.03
N SER A 49 -1.23 -0.20 15.46
CA SER A 49 -1.22 1.21 15.00
C SER A 49 0.01 2.02 15.44
N PHE A 50 0.83 1.51 16.37
CA PHE A 50 2.10 2.16 16.74
C PHE A 50 3.19 2.00 15.67
N LEU A 51 3.08 0.96 14.83
CA LEU A 51 4.06 0.65 13.78
C LEU A 51 3.71 1.25 12.42
N SER A 52 2.47 1.69 12.23
CA SER A 52 1.98 2.37 11.01
C SER A 52 2.41 3.83 10.95
#